data_AF-A0AAN7YT37-F1
#
_entry.id   AF-A0AAN7YT37-F1
#
_cell.length_a   1.000
_cell.length_b   1.000
_cell.length_c   1.000
_cell.angle_alpha   90.00
_cell.angle_beta   90.00
_cell.angle_gamma   90.00
#
_symmetry.space_group_name_H-M   'P 1'
#
loop_
_entity.id
_entity.type
_entity.pdbx_description
1 polymer ?
#
loop_
_entity_poly.entity_id
_entity_poly.type
_entity_poly.pdbx_seq_one_letter_code
_entity_poly.pdbx_strand_id
1 'polypeptide(L)'
;MSTKPVFVATHPRACSTAFERVFMTRRDELSTIHEPFGDAFYYGPERMGSRFENDVEARIKSGFADSTFKTILNRIDREAAEGKRVFIKDITYYLVPPEQQDARLAPSLRKVKRGVGTEEELNAHGGLGLNLQRTITPRDSGVVVGEANDKNGMATPPPFPYDTVAEPSNPTVVPREILERFHFTFLIRHPNRAIPSYYRCCIPPLVERTGFHPFMPSEAGYSELKKLFDYCKDTGLVGPKICGQGGTANGGTSASGQDSGIEICVIDADDLLDDPEGILRKYCESIGLDFRPEMLNWDNEADHEFAKAEFEKWNGFHDDAIYSKDLKPRQHKAEPKSDEEMYAEWLEKYGKDAANMIKKCVADNVSTYEYLKQYAIKV
;
A
#
# COMPACT_ATOMS: atom_id res chain seq x y z
N MET A 1 20.69 10.46 5.14
CA MET A 1 19.64 9.52 4.69
C MET A 1 18.41 10.33 4.32
N SER A 2 17.53 9.80 3.46
CA SER A 2 16.37 10.53 2.95
C SER A 2 15.34 10.84 4.05
N THR A 3 14.85 12.08 4.13
CA THR A 3 13.77 12.52 5.03
C THR A 3 12.37 12.40 4.39
N LYS A 4 12.30 11.96 3.13
CA LYS A 4 11.06 11.79 2.38
C LYS A 4 10.08 10.87 3.10
N PRO A 5 8.75 11.10 3.02
CA PRO A 5 7.76 10.16 3.49
C PRO A 5 8.02 8.75 2.97
N VAL A 6 7.98 7.75 3.85
CA VAL A 6 8.14 6.35 3.49
C VAL A 6 6.83 5.85 2.90
N PHE A 7 6.88 5.22 1.73
CA PHE A 7 5.72 4.59 1.10
C PHE A 7 5.98 3.09 0.95
N VAL A 8 5.35 2.30 1.80
CA VAL A 8 5.37 0.85 1.76
C VAL A 8 4.30 0.38 0.78
N ALA A 9 4.71 0.09 -0.45
CA ALA A 9 3.87 -0.45 -1.50
C ALA A 9 3.69 -1.97 -1.30
N THR A 10 2.44 -2.43 -1.25
CA THR A 10 2.13 -3.86 -1.05
C THR A 10 1.04 -4.34 -2.01
N HIS A 11 0.83 -5.66 -2.04
CA HIS A 11 -0.42 -6.29 -2.47
C HIS A 11 -1.26 -6.66 -1.22
N PRO A 12 -2.56 -7.03 -1.35
CA PRO A 12 -3.35 -7.43 -0.18
C PRO A 12 -2.76 -8.64 0.53
N ARG A 13 -2.95 -8.70 1.86
CA ARG A 13 -2.61 -9.85 2.74
C ARG A 13 -1.11 -10.20 2.78
N ALA A 14 -0.22 -9.25 2.50
CA ALA A 14 1.23 -9.44 2.53
C ALA A 14 1.90 -9.41 3.91
N CYS A 15 1.14 -9.53 5.02
CA CYS A 15 1.64 -9.29 6.39
C CYS A 15 1.96 -7.80 6.70
N SER A 16 1.56 -6.89 5.81
CA SER A 16 1.79 -5.45 5.93
C SER A 16 1.24 -4.81 7.19
N THR A 17 0.11 -5.29 7.73
CA THR A 17 -0.49 -4.69 8.93
C THR A 17 0.32 -5.01 10.18
N ALA A 18 0.87 -6.22 10.31
CA ALA A 18 1.79 -6.56 11.39
C ALA A 18 3.11 -5.80 11.25
N PHE A 19 3.62 -5.63 10.02
CA PHE A 19 4.76 -4.77 9.75
C PHE A 19 4.50 -3.31 10.11
N GLU A 20 3.34 -2.76 9.75
CA GLU A 20 2.93 -1.39 10.08
C GLU A 20 2.78 -1.18 11.59
N ARG A 21 2.25 -2.17 12.33
CA ARG A 21 2.16 -2.15 13.81
C ARG A 21 3.51 -1.85 14.46
N VAL A 22 4.60 -2.38 13.90
CA VAL A 22 5.97 -2.11 14.37
C VAL A 22 6.26 -0.60 14.34
N PHE A 23 5.94 0.08 13.25
CA PHE A 23 6.20 1.52 13.09
C PHE A 23 5.16 2.39 13.81
N MET A 24 3.96 1.88 14.06
CA MET A 24 2.95 2.56 14.90
C MET A 24 3.37 2.69 16.36
N THR A 25 4.38 1.95 16.82
CA THR A 25 4.98 2.14 18.16
C THR A 25 5.90 3.37 18.21
N ARG A 26 6.35 3.88 17.07
CA ARG A 26 7.32 4.98 16.93
C ARG A 26 6.66 6.33 16.74
N ARG A 27 5.58 6.59 17.49
CA ARG A 27 4.77 7.80 17.35
C ARG A 27 5.48 9.07 17.81
N ASP A 28 6.63 8.94 18.48
CA ASP A 28 7.51 10.05 18.78
C ASP A 28 8.15 10.63 17.51
N GLU A 29 8.39 9.82 16.48
CA GLU A 29 9.09 10.21 15.25
C GLU A 29 8.24 10.09 13.97
N LEU A 30 7.25 9.20 13.96
CA LEU A 30 6.46 8.86 12.77
C LEU A 30 4.98 9.25 12.90
N SER A 31 4.40 9.71 11.78
CA SER A 31 2.96 9.68 11.55
C SER A 31 2.63 8.53 10.60
N THR A 32 1.89 7.53 11.06
CA THR A 32 1.51 6.36 10.25
C THR A 32 0.18 6.58 9.55
N ILE A 33 0.12 6.36 8.24
CA ILE A 33 -1.13 6.51 7.45
C ILE A 33 -1.46 5.18 6.78
N HIS A 34 -2.62 4.63 7.12
CA HIS A 34 -3.07 3.32 6.65
C HIS A 34 -3.96 3.41 5.40
N GLU A 35 -3.45 2.89 4.29
CA GLU A 35 -4.13 2.70 3.00
C GLU A 35 -4.94 3.92 2.52
N PRO A 36 -4.36 5.15 2.50
CA PRO A 36 -5.14 6.35 2.24
C PRO A 36 -5.67 6.44 0.79
N PHE A 37 -5.02 5.81 -0.19
CA PHE A 37 -5.45 5.90 -1.59
C PHE A 37 -6.64 5.00 -1.92
N GLY A 38 -6.97 4.03 -1.05
CA GLY A 38 -8.18 3.22 -1.18
C GLY A 38 -9.46 4.05 -1.14
N ASP A 39 -9.43 5.18 -0.43
CA ASP A 39 -10.54 6.12 -0.28
C ASP A 39 -10.98 6.66 -1.65
N ALA A 40 -10.03 7.21 -2.42
CA ALA A 40 -10.29 7.72 -3.76
C ALA A 40 -10.55 6.58 -4.76
N PHE A 41 -9.88 5.45 -4.60
CA PHE A 41 -9.98 4.31 -5.50
C PHE A 41 -11.35 3.63 -5.51
N TYR A 42 -11.98 3.46 -4.33
CA TYR A 42 -13.25 2.74 -4.18
C TYR A 42 -14.47 3.67 -4.11
N TYR A 43 -14.35 4.80 -3.42
CA TYR A 43 -15.52 5.59 -3.01
C TYR A 43 -15.63 6.92 -3.72
N GLY A 44 -14.49 7.51 -4.08
CA GLY A 44 -14.39 8.86 -4.62
C GLY A 44 -15.04 9.10 -5.99
N PRO A 45 -15.15 10.37 -6.40
CA PRO A 45 -15.60 10.74 -7.75
C PRO A 45 -14.55 10.43 -8.82
N GLU A 46 -13.34 10.03 -8.43
CA GLU A 46 -12.25 9.60 -9.32
C GLU A 46 -12.00 8.08 -9.22
N ARG A 47 -12.91 7.31 -8.61
CA ARG A 47 -12.73 5.85 -8.41
C ARG A 47 -12.33 5.11 -9.69
N MET A 48 -11.50 4.09 -9.51
CA MET A 48 -11.16 3.12 -10.56
C MET A 48 -11.82 1.76 -10.30
N GLY A 49 -12.09 1.42 -9.04
CA GLY A 49 -12.68 0.14 -8.65
C GLY A 49 -14.20 0.10 -8.85
N SER A 50 -14.70 -1.01 -9.40
CA SER A 50 -16.12 -1.29 -9.58
C SER A 50 -16.80 -1.96 -8.38
N ARG A 51 -16.04 -2.33 -7.34
CA ARG A 51 -16.53 -3.09 -6.17
C ARG A 51 -17.78 -2.49 -5.53
N PHE A 52 -17.81 -1.17 -5.36
CA PHE A 52 -18.93 -0.43 -4.78
C PHE A 52 -19.66 0.43 -5.84
N GLU A 53 -19.62 0.03 -7.10
CA GLU A 53 -20.30 0.73 -8.20
C GLU A 53 -21.81 0.81 -7.96
N ASN A 54 -22.40 -0.33 -7.58
CA ASN A 54 -23.83 -0.51 -7.36
C ASN A 54 -24.25 -0.32 -5.89
N ASP A 55 -23.31 0.03 -5.01
CA ASP A 55 -23.56 0.24 -3.57
C ASP A 55 -23.22 1.68 -3.19
N VAL A 56 -24.03 2.61 -3.69
CA VAL A 56 -23.90 4.06 -3.43
C VAL A 56 -24.01 4.36 -1.92
N GLU A 57 -24.82 3.59 -1.20
CA GLU A 57 -24.99 3.76 0.24
C GLU A 57 -23.69 3.40 0.98
N ALA A 58 -23.00 2.32 0.63
CA ALA A 58 -21.68 2.01 1.19
C ALA A 58 -20.65 3.10 0.87
N ARG A 59 -20.66 3.66 -0.35
CA ARG A 59 -19.77 4.79 -0.69
C ARG A 59 -20.02 6.00 0.21
N ILE A 60 -21.27 6.39 0.41
CA ILE A 60 -21.63 7.52 1.28
C ILE A 60 -21.27 7.22 2.74
N LYS A 61 -21.65 6.05 3.25
CA LYS A 61 -21.38 5.63 4.64
C LYS A 61 -19.89 5.49 4.95
N SER A 62 -19.05 5.26 3.94
CA SER A 62 -17.60 5.24 4.12
C SER A 62 -17.03 6.57 4.61
N GLY A 63 -17.71 7.70 4.34
CA GLY A 63 -17.19 9.05 4.60
C GLY A 63 -16.20 9.55 3.55
N PHE A 64 -15.95 8.77 2.49
CA PHE A 64 -14.93 9.05 1.45
C PHE A 64 -15.51 9.24 0.05
N ALA A 65 -16.84 9.40 -0.09
CA ALA A 65 -17.50 9.56 -1.37
C ALA A 65 -16.99 10.77 -2.19
N ASP A 66 -16.42 11.77 -1.53
CA ASP A 66 -15.85 12.98 -2.15
C ASP A 66 -14.30 12.97 -2.20
N SER A 67 -13.66 11.88 -1.77
CA SER A 67 -12.19 11.76 -1.74
C SER A 67 -11.62 11.66 -3.16
N THR A 68 -10.72 12.56 -3.52
CA THR A 68 -9.94 12.53 -4.77
C THR A 68 -8.49 12.16 -4.48
N PHE A 69 -7.72 11.75 -5.49
CA PHE A 69 -6.28 11.51 -5.28
C PHE A 69 -5.56 12.75 -4.73
N LYS A 70 -5.99 13.95 -5.14
CA LYS A 70 -5.49 15.22 -4.61
C LYS A 70 -5.82 15.45 -3.14
N THR A 71 -7.05 15.17 -2.69
CA THR A 71 -7.40 15.38 -1.26
C THR A 71 -6.62 14.44 -0.35
N ILE A 72 -6.32 13.23 -0.83
CA ILE A 72 -5.43 12.30 -0.14
C ILE A 72 -4.01 12.84 -0.03
N LEU A 73 -3.42 13.34 -1.11
CA LEU A 73 -2.09 13.96 -1.09
C LEU A 73 -2.04 15.21 -0.19
N ASN A 74 -3.09 16.04 -0.21
CA ASN A 74 -3.21 17.19 0.70
C ASN A 74 -3.18 16.77 2.18
N ARG A 75 -3.82 15.65 2.51
CA ARG A 75 -3.81 15.10 3.87
C ARG A 75 -2.40 14.65 4.24
N ILE A 76 -1.74 13.89 3.37
CA ILE A 76 -0.36 13.42 3.59
C ILE A 76 0.58 14.60 3.84
N ASP A 77 0.47 15.66 3.03
CA ASP A 77 1.26 16.88 3.20
C ASP A 77 0.99 17.61 4.52
N ARG A 78 -0.28 17.66 4.95
CA ARG A 78 -0.66 18.27 6.22
C ARG A 78 -0.06 17.50 7.39
N GLU A 79 -0.15 16.17 7.38
CA GLU A 79 0.42 15.32 8.44
C GLU A 79 1.95 15.44 8.49
N ALA A 80 2.62 15.48 7.33
CA ALA A 80 4.06 15.71 7.28
C ALA A 80 4.46 17.08 7.82
N ALA A 81 3.63 18.11 7.65
CA ALA A 81 3.87 19.44 8.19
C ALA A 81 3.77 19.52 9.73
N GLU A 82 3.30 18.48 10.42
CA GLU A 82 3.30 18.40 11.89
C GLU A 82 4.68 18.06 12.48
N GLY A 83 5.70 17.86 11.64
CA GLY A 83 7.10 17.70 12.03
C GLY A 83 7.54 16.26 12.31
N LYS A 84 6.61 15.29 12.21
CA LYS A 84 6.94 13.86 12.18
C LYS A 84 7.08 13.38 10.75
N ARG A 85 7.98 12.43 10.53
CA ARG A 85 8.10 11.83 9.21
C ARG A 85 6.89 10.93 8.93
N VAL A 86 6.29 11.07 7.77
CA VAL A 86 5.15 10.25 7.38
C VAL A 86 5.60 8.86 6.94
N PHE A 87 4.88 7.84 7.41
CA PHE A 87 5.03 6.43 7.05
C PHE A 87 3.69 5.92 6.52
N ILE A 88 3.62 5.68 5.21
CA ILE A 88 2.40 5.24 4.52
C ILE A 88 2.54 3.75 4.24
N LYS A 89 1.50 3.00 4.57
CA LYS A 89 1.29 1.67 4.03
C LYS A 89 0.16 1.78 3.02
N ASP A 90 0.38 1.31 1.78
CA ASP A 90 -0.72 1.26 0.81
C ASP A 90 -0.68 0.07 -0.16
N ILE A 91 -1.83 -0.31 -0.70
CA ILE A 91 -1.97 -1.35 -1.71
C ILE A 91 -1.79 -0.70 -3.09
N THR A 92 -0.82 -1.21 -3.85
CA THR A 92 -0.43 -0.64 -5.16
C THR A 92 -1.58 -0.62 -6.18
N TYR A 93 -2.52 -1.56 -6.02
CA TYR A 93 -3.75 -1.65 -6.80
C TYR A 93 -4.59 -0.36 -6.77
N TYR A 94 -4.41 0.52 -5.77
CA TYR A 94 -5.12 1.79 -5.71
C TYR A 94 -4.52 2.89 -6.59
N LEU A 95 -3.25 2.75 -6.99
CA LEU A 95 -2.52 3.74 -7.78
C LEU A 95 -2.24 3.30 -9.21
N VAL A 96 -2.07 2.00 -9.44
CA VAL A 96 -1.85 1.42 -10.76
C VAL A 96 -3.18 0.90 -11.31
N PRO A 97 -3.58 1.26 -12.54
CA PRO A 97 -4.86 0.83 -13.10
C PRO A 97 -5.03 -0.69 -13.07
N PRO A 98 -6.23 -1.17 -12.72
CA PRO A 98 -6.53 -2.58 -12.65
C PRO A 98 -6.60 -3.21 -14.04
N GLU A 99 -6.59 -4.55 -14.08
CA GLU A 99 -6.88 -5.34 -15.29
C GLU A 99 -6.00 -5.00 -16.50
N GLN A 100 -4.75 -4.59 -16.24
CA GLN A 100 -3.77 -4.23 -17.26
C GLN A 100 -4.15 -3.03 -18.14
N GLN A 101 -5.12 -2.21 -17.70
CA GLN A 101 -5.48 -0.99 -18.40
C GLN A 101 -4.32 0.01 -18.43
N ASP A 102 -4.30 0.87 -19.46
CA ASP A 102 -3.27 1.91 -19.60
C ASP A 102 -3.44 3.01 -18.54
N ALA A 103 -2.31 3.48 -17.99
CA ALA A 103 -2.30 4.58 -17.03
C ALA A 103 -2.83 5.88 -17.62
N ARG A 104 -3.63 6.58 -16.82
CA ARG A 104 -4.16 7.92 -17.08
C ARG A 104 -4.05 8.71 -15.79
N LEU A 105 -3.45 9.90 -15.83
CA LEU A 105 -3.29 10.72 -14.62
C LEU A 105 -4.65 11.04 -13.99
N ALA A 106 -4.77 11.02 -12.67
CA ALA A 106 -6.02 11.39 -12.00
C ALA A 106 -6.41 12.85 -12.37
N PRO A 107 -7.69 13.14 -12.71
CA PRO A 107 -8.12 14.47 -13.12
C PRO A 107 -7.73 15.58 -12.15
N SER A 108 -7.82 15.31 -10.84
CA SER A 108 -7.46 16.22 -9.75
C SER A 108 -5.97 16.57 -9.70
N LEU A 109 -5.10 15.75 -10.32
CA LEU A 109 -3.65 15.92 -10.34
C LEU A 109 -3.11 16.58 -11.61
N ARG A 110 -3.96 16.94 -12.59
CA ARG A 110 -3.55 17.56 -13.87
C ARG A 110 -2.83 18.92 -13.74
N LYS A 111 -2.91 19.61 -12.60
CA LYS A 111 -2.43 20.99 -12.40
C LYS A 111 -1.53 21.14 -11.17
N VAL A 112 -0.62 20.22 -10.92
CA VAL A 112 0.43 20.51 -9.94
C VAL A 112 1.40 21.50 -10.60
N LYS A 113 1.42 22.75 -10.10
CA LYS A 113 2.37 23.77 -10.55
C LYS A 113 3.55 23.81 -9.59
N ARG A 114 4.77 23.86 -10.14
CA ARG A 114 6.01 24.16 -9.41
C ARG A 114 5.85 25.45 -8.60
N GLY A 115 5.89 25.35 -7.27
CA GLY A 115 5.93 26.50 -6.38
C GLY A 115 7.37 26.95 -6.20
N VAL A 116 7.74 28.12 -6.72
CA VAL A 116 9.08 28.68 -6.53
C VAL A 116 9.11 29.37 -5.16
N GLY A 117 9.61 28.69 -4.11
CA GLY A 117 10.01 29.36 -2.86
C GLY A 117 9.72 28.66 -1.53
N THR A 118 8.90 27.61 -1.46
CA THR A 118 8.60 26.89 -0.19
C THR A 118 9.08 25.44 -0.16
N GLU A 119 9.68 24.94 -1.26
CA GLU A 119 10.14 23.55 -1.38
C GLU A 119 11.29 23.22 -0.44
N GLU A 120 12.28 24.10 -0.28
CA GLU A 120 13.45 23.83 0.57
C GLU A 120 13.07 23.68 2.05
N GLU A 121 12.14 24.53 2.55
CA GLU A 121 11.66 24.46 3.93
C GLU A 121 10.78 23.22 4.16
N LEU A 122 9.83 22.91 3.28
CA LEU A 122 8.95 21.75 3.46
C LEU A 122 9.69 20.42 3.27
N ASN A 123 10.61 20.34 2.30
CA ASN A 123 11.47 19.17 2.11
C ASN A 123 12.41 18.95 3.31
N ALA A 124 12.90 20.03 3.94
CA ALA A 124 13.71 19.94 5.15
C ALA A 124 12.94 19.36 6.35
N HIS A 125 11.61 19.49 6.37
CA HIS A 125 10.73 18.99 7.44
C HIS A 125 10.00 17.69 7.07
N GLY A 126 10.32 17.07 5.93
CA GLY A 126 9.71 15.79 5.51
C GLY A 126 8.34 15.90 4.83
N GLY A 127 7.89 17.11 4.49
CA GLY A 127 6.70 17.34 3.66
C GLY A 127 6.91 16.89 2.21
N LEU A 128 5.84 16.60 1.47
CA LEU A 128 5.96 16.40 0.03
C LEU A 128 6.24 17.74 -0.64
N GLY A 129 5.84 18.88 -0.05
CA GLY A 129 6.10 20.21 -0.61
C GLY A 129 5.20 20.51 -1.81
N LEU A 130 4.04 19.85 -1.92
CA LEU A 130 3.15 20.05 -3.05
C LEU A 130 2.42 21.37 -2.84
N ASN A 131 2.42 22.26 -3.84
CA ASN A 131 1.64 23.49 -3.80
C ASN A 131 0.17 23.19 -4.17
N LEU A 132 -0.40 22.19 -3.51
CA LEU A 132 -1.80 21.84 -3.66
C LEU A 132 -2.58 22.79 -2.77
N GLN A 133 -3.43 23.62 -3.39
CA GLN A 133 -4.27 24.63 -2.74
C GLN A 133 -4.81 24.11 -1.38
N ARG A 134 -4.34 24.73 -0.30
CA ARG A 134 -4.55 24.33 1.11
C ARG A 134 -6.04 24.40 1.45
N THR A 135 -6.77 23.29 1.36
CA THR A 135 -8.13 23.19 1.93
C THR A 135 -8.00 22.86 3.41
N ILE A 136 -8.44 23.78 4.27
CA ILE A 136 -8.34 23.69 5.73
C ILE A 136 -9.55 22.93 6.25
N THR A 137 -9.41 21.65 6.56
CA THR A 137 -10.28 20.95 7.54
C THR A 137 -9.42 20.03 8.42
N PRO A 138 -9.51 20.12 9.77
CA PRO A 138 -8.51 19.51 10.66
C PRO A 138 -8.63 18.01 10.91
N ARG A 139 -9.71 17.33 10.49
CA ARG A 139 -9.90 15.88 10.77
C ARG A 139 -10.70 15.11 9.72
N ASP A 140 -10.87 15.69 8.54
CA ASP A 140 -11.78 15.14 7.55
C ASP A 140 -11.07 14.99 6.20
N SER A 141 -11.14 13.79 5.63
CA SER A 141 -11.16 13.60 4.17
C SER A 141 -12.40 14.29 3.55
N GLY A 142 -13.37 14.68 4.38
CA GLY A 142 -14.46 15.60 4.06
C GLY A 142 -13.97 17.00 3.70
N VAL A 143 -13.95 17.24 2.39
CA VAL A 143 -14.12 18.57 1.83
C VAL A 143 -15.40 19.18 2.41
N VAL A 144 -15.38 20.50 2.68
CA VAL A 144 -16.59 21.28 2.95
C VAL A 144 -17.65 20.91 1.92
N VAL A 145 -18.82 20.47 2.40
CA VAL A 145 -20.01 20.06 1.63
C VAL A 145 -20.24 20.96 0.41
N GLY A 146 -19.60 20.62 -0.70
CA GLY A 146 -19.86 21.12 -2.03
C GLY A 146 -20.63 20.01 -2.71
N GLU A 147 -21.90 20.28 -3.03
CA GLU A 147 -22.91 19.38 -3.59
C GLU A 147 -22.36 18.06 -4.17
N ALA A 148 -22.47 16.99 -3.37
CA ALA A 148 -22.10 15.64 -3.79
C ALA A 148 -22.73 15.26 -5.13
N ASN A 149 -21.94 14.68 -6.03
CA ASN A 149 -22.43 14.10 -7.29
C ASN A 149 -23.34 12.86 -7.05
N ASP A 150 -23.22 12.21 -5.89
CA ASP A 150 -24.03 11.04 -5.51
C ASP A 150 -25.43 11.38 -4.97
N LYS A 151 -25.83 12.67 -4.91
CA LYS A 151 -27.18 13.07 -4.45
C LYS A 151 -28.34 12.48 -5.28
N ASN A 152 -28.08 12.03 -6.51
CA ASN A 152 -29.11 11.38 -7.32
C ASN A 152 -29.33 9.89 -6.95
N GLY A 153 -28.52 9.31 -6.07
CA GLY A 153 -28.64 7.90 -5.66
C GLY A 153 -28.47 6.90 -6.80
N MET A 154 -27.96 7.33 -7.96
CA MET A 154 -27.80 6.50 -9.15
C MET A 154 -26.42 5.87 -9.17
N ALA A 155 -26.39 4.54 -9.31
CA ALA A 155 -25.17 3.81 -9.63
C ALA A 155 -24.60 4.33 -10.95
N THR A 156 -23.35 4.75 -10.93
CA THR A 156 -22.60 5.15 -12.13
C THR A 156 -21.33 4.31 -12.21
N PRO A 157 -20.92 3.86 -13.40
CA PRO A 157 -19.66 3.15 -13.57
C PRO A 157 -18.48 4.02 -13.11
N PRO A 158 -17.36 3.42 -12.67
CA PRO A 158 -16.13 4.15 -12.43
C PRO A 158 -15.77 5.03 -13.65
N PRO A 159 -15.38 6.29 -13.45
CA PRO A 159 -15.01 7.20 -14.55
C PRO A 159 -13.65 6.86 -15.20
N PHE A 160 -13.05 5.71 -14.87
CA PHE A 160 -11.81 5.22 -15.45
C PHE A 160 -12.10 4.33 -16.67
N PRO A 161 -11.33 4.41 -17.77
CA PRO A 161 -10.16 5.26 -17.98
C PRO A 161 -10.51 6.74 -18.12
N TYR A 162 -9.72 7.61 -17.50
CA TYR A 162 -9.95 9.05 -17.58
C TYR A 162 -9.59 9.61 -18.96
N ASP A 163 -10.23 10.72 -19.34
CA ASP A 163 -9.88 11.53 -20.54
C ASP A 163 -8.60 12.38 -20.33
N THR A 164 -7.76 11.99 -19.36
CA THR A 164 -6.48 12.65 -19.06
C THR A 164 -5.37 12.07 -19.94
N VAL A 165 -4.20 12.71 -19.95
CA VAL A 165 -3.01 12.15 -20.61
C VAL A 165 -2.32 11.12 -19.73
N ALA A 166 -1.67 10.15 -20.36
CA ALA A 166 -0.71 9.27 -19.72
C ALA A 166 0.66 9.97 -19.64
N GLU A 167 1.43 9.71 -18.59
CA GLU A 167 2.86 10.03 -18.57
C GLU A 167 3.66 8.86 -19.16
N PRO A 168 4.65 9.10 -20.04
CA PRO A 168 5.47 8.05 -20.61
C PRO A 168 6.08 7.14 -19.52
N SER A 169 5.87 5.83 -19.67
CA SER A 169 6.37 4.77 -18.77
C SER A 169 5.86 4.81 -17.33
N ASN A 170 5.14 5.84 -16.88
CA ASN A 170 4.55 5.90 -15.55
C ASN A 170 3.31 4.98 -15.50
N PRO A 171 3.33 3.91 -14.67
CA PRO A 171 2.22 2.96 -14.61
C PRO A 171 1.07 3.44 -13.71
N THR A 172 1.16 4.62 -13.11
CA THR A 172 0.22 5.07 -12.07
C THR A 172 -0.68 6.22 -12.55
N VAL A 173 -1.74 6.48 -11.79
CA VAL A 173 -2.57 7.68 -11.92
C VAL A 173 -1.94 8.93 -11.28
N VAL A 174 -0.76 8.80 -10.66
CA VAL A 174 -0.07 9.86 -9.92
C VAL A 174 1.11 10.39 -10.74
N PRO A 175 1.24 11.70 -10.97
CA PRO A 175 2.36 12.26 -11.73
C PRO A 175 3.73 11.91 -11.15
N ARG A 176 4.74 11.74 -12.01
CA ARG A 176 6.12 11.44 -11.61
C ARG A 176 6.66 12.42 -10.58
N GLU A 177 6.38 13.71 -10.76
CA GLU A 177 6.82 14.80 -9.86
C GLU A 177 6.30 14.64 -8.42
N ILE A 178 5.23 13.87 -8.22
CA ILE A 178 4.71 13.51 -6.90
C ILE A 178 5.36 12.23 -6.41
N LEU A 179 5.45 11.21 -7.27
CA LEU A 179 6.06 9.93 -6.92
C LEU A 179 7.50 10.09 -6.42
N GLU A 180 8.29 10.98 -7.03
CA GLU A 180 9.69 11.22 -6.62
C GLU A 180 9.85 11.82 -5.22
N ARG A 181 8.76 12.25 -4.58
CA ARG A 181 8.74 12.80 -3.22
C ARG A 181 8.63 11.71 -2.15
N PHE A 182 8.41 10.46 -2.52
CA PHE A 182 8.38 9.33 -1.60
C PHE A 182 9.70 8.56 -1.54
N HIS A 183 9.95 7.92 -0.40
CA HIS A 183 10.90 6.83 -0.25
C HIS A 183 10.12 5.52 -0.40
N PHE A 184 10.17 4.88 -1.56
CA PHE A 184 9.45 3.63 -1.81
C PHE A 184 10.15 2.41 -1.22
N THR A 185 9.36 1.57 -0.56
CA THR A 185 9.74 0.21 -0.15
C THR A 185 8.62 -0.74 -0.55
N PHE A 186 8.90 -2.04 -0.66
CA PHE A 186 7.96 -3.02 -1.19
C PHE A 186 7.82 -4.20 -0.24
N LEU A 187 6.59 -4.63 0.06
CA LEU A 187 6.33 -5.83 0.86
C LEU A 187 5.59 -6.86 0.04
N ILE A 188 6.14 -8.08 -0.01
CA ILE A 188 5.61 -9.21 -0.77
C ILE A 188 5.35 -10.41 0.11
N ARG A 189 4.42 -11.26 -0.30
CA ARG A 189 4.16 -12.57 0.32
C ARG A 189 3.80 -13.58 -0.75
N HIS A 190 4.22 -14.83 -0.56
CA HIS A 190 3.92 -15.88 -1.52
C HIS A 190 2.40 -16.02 -1.77
N PRO A 191 1.94 -16.13 -3.03
CA PRO A 191 0.51 -16.25 -3.39
C PRO A 191 -0.24 -17.37 -2.65
N ASN A 192 0.40 -18.53 -2.46
CA ASN A 192 -0.12 -19.65 -1.65
C ASN A 192 -0.60 -19.27 -0.24
N ARG A 193 -0.11 -18.16 0.33
CA ARG A 193 -0.55 -17.66 1.63
C ARG A 193 -1.49 -16.46 1.48
N ALA A 194 -1.18 -15.53 0.59
CA ALA A 194 -1.93 -14.29 0.44
C ALA A 194 -3.32 -14.51 -0.19
N ILE A 195 -3.40 -15.27 -1.29
CA ILE A 195 -4.64 -15.48 -2.05
C ILE A 195 -5.73 -16.20 -1.25
N PRO A 196 -5.50 -17.38 -0.65
CA PRO A 196 -6.54 -18.03 0.17
C PRO A 196 -6.89 -17.19 1.40
N SER A 197 -5.95 -16.42 1.94
CA SER A 197 -6.26 -15.48 3.02
C SER A 197 -7.14 -14.33 2.56
N TYR A 198 -6.96 -13.82 1.34
CA TYR A 198 -7.81 -12.78 0.76
C TYR A 198 -9.20 -13.34 0.44
N TYR A 199 -9.26 -14.52 -0.20
CA TYR A 199 -10.52 -15.23 -0.46
C TYR A 199 -11.36 -15.39 0.82
N ARG A 200 -10.74 -15.78 1.93
CA ARG A 200 -11.41 -15.89 3.23
C ARG A 200 -12.08 -14.59 3.69
N CYS A 201 -11.53 -13.42 3.36
CA CYS A 201 -12.11 -12.11 3.68
C CYS A 201 -13.32 -11.74 2.81
N CYS A 202 -13.55 -12.47 1.71
CA CYS A 202 -14.62 -12.24 0.74
C CYS A 202 -15.80 -13.20 0.89
N ILE A 203 -15.79 -14.06 1.91
CA ILE A 203 -16.84 -15.06 2.19
C ILE A 203 -17.28 -15.01 3.66
N PRO A 204 -18.47 -15.56 4.02
CA PRO A 204 -18.90 -15.63 5.40
C PRO A 204 -17.94 -16.44 6.30
N PRO A 205 -17.82 -16.08 7.60
CA PRO A 205 -18.51 -14.98 8.26
C PRO A 205 -17.82 -13.62 8.06
N LEU A 206 -16.58 -13.56 7.56
CA LEU A 206 -15.82 -12.32 7.50
C LEU A 206 -16.44 -11.29 6.55
N VAL A 207 -17.04 -11.73 5.44
CA VAL A 207 -17.64 -10.83 4.45
C VAL A 207 -18.76 -9.95 5.03
N GLU A 208 -19.41 -10.41 6.11
CA GLU A 208 -20.46 -9.64 6.79
C GLU A 208 -19.90 -8.37 7.46
N ARG A 209 -18.61 -8.38 7.80
CA ARG A 209 -17.89 -7.22 8.35
C ARG A 209 -17.11 -6.47 7.29
N THR A 210 -16.48 -7.18 6.35
CA THR A 210 -15.63 -6.54 5.34
C THR A 210 -16.46 -5.85 4.26
N GLY A 211 -17.59 -6.43 3.85
CA GLY A 211 -18.36 -5.99 2.68
C GLY A 211 -17.69 -6.28 1.33
N PHE A 212 -16.55 -7.00 1.30
CA PHE A 212 -15.76 -7.24 0.09
C PHE A 212 -16.20 -8.50 -0.65
N HIS A 213 -17.45 -8.51 -1.10
CA HIS A 213 -17.99 -9.55 -1.97
C HIS A 213 -18.14 -9.03 -3.42
N PRO A 214 -17.93 -9.89 -4.44
CA PRO A 214 -17.29 -11.19 -4.38
C PRO A 214 -15.76 -11.07 -4.24
N PHE A 215 -15.08 -12.21 -4.11
CA PHE A 215 -13.64 -12.29 -4.35
C PHE A 215 -13.33 -11.87 -5.80
N MET A 216 -12.42 -10.91 -5.97
CA MET A 216 -12.02 -10.40 -7.28
C MET A 216 -10.54 -10.75 -7.52
N PRO A 217 -10.21 -11.72 -8.41
CA PRO A 217 -8.83 -12.06 -8.70
C PRO A 217 -7.98 -10.88 -9.16
N SER A 218 -8.59 -9.88 -9.83
CA SER A 218 -7.91 -8.65 -10.24
C SER A 218 -7.32 -7.88 -9.05
N GLU A 219 -7.98 -7.89 -7.90
CA GLU A 219 -7.49 -7.22 -6.68
C GLU A 219 -6.32 -7.95 -6.00
N ALA A 220 -5.85 -9.10 -6.53
CA ALA A 220 -4.68 -9.78 -6.00
C ALA A 220 -3.42 -8.89 -5.98
N GLY A 221 -3.32 -7.89 -6.88
CA GLY A 221 -2.41 -6.75 -6.76
C GLY A 221 -0.93 -7.01 -7.04
N TYR A 222 -0.52 -8.24 -7.38
CA TYR A 222 0.89 -8.57 -7.66
C TYR A 222 1.38 -7.89 -8.94
N SER A 223 0.56 -7.87 -9.99
CA SER A 223 0.94 -7.30 -11.28
C SER A 223 1.15 -5.78 -11.17
N GLU A 224 0.30 -5.12 -10.40
CA GLU A 224 0.32 -3.70 -10.08
C GLU A 224 1.56 -3.36 -9.25
N LEU A 225 1.84 -4.17 -8.21
CA LEU A 225 3.05 -4.03 -7.40
C LEU A 225 4.32 -4.16 -8.25
N LYS A 226 4.38 -5.14 -9.15
CA LYS A 226 5.51 -5.31 -10.07
C LYS A 226 5.68 -4.13 -11.01
N LYS A 227 4.59 -3.60 -11.59
CA LYS A 227 4.65 -2.43 -12.48
C LYS A 227 5.22 -1.21 -11.76
N LEU A 228 4.75 -0.93 -10.53
CA LEU A 228 5.30 0.17 -9.73
C LEU A 228 6.77 -0.08 -9.36
N PHE A 229 7.11 -1.31 -8.95
CA PHE A 229 8.49 -1.69 -8.64
C PHE A 229 9.43 -1.46 -9.83
N ASP A 230 9.08 -1.97 -11.02
CA ASP A 230 9.89 -1.82 -12.23
C ASP A 230 10.03 -0.34 -12.60
N TYR A 231 8.96 0.45 -12.54
CA TYR A 231 9.03 1.88 -12.79
C TYR A 231 9.96 2.61 -11.81
N CYS A 232 9.86 2.31 -10.51
CA CYS A 232 10.71 2.91 -9.50
C CYS A 232 12.19 2.54 -9.72
N LYS A 233 12.47 1.27 -10.02
CA LYS A 233 13.82 0.76 -10.30
C LYS A 233 14.40 1.35 -11.58
N ASP A 234 13.66 1.29 -12.68
CA ASP A 234 14.15 1.63 -14.03
C ASP A 234 14.33 3.15 -14.21
N THR A 235 13.58 3.95 -13.44
CA THR A 235 13.69 5.41 -13.48
C THR A 235 14.57 6.02 -12.39
N GLY A 236 15.21 5.18 -11.55
CA GLY A 236 16.12 5.60 -10.50
C GLY A 236 15.44 6.24 -9.27
N LEU A 237 14.14 5.99 -9.06
CA LEU A 237 13.49 6.37 -7.80
C LEU A 237 14.00 5.51 -6.63
N VAL A 238 14.36 4.26 -6.91
CA VAL A 238 15.06 3.35 -5.98
C VAL A 238 16.21 2.65 -6.70
N GLY A 239 17.20 2.21 -5.93
CA GLY A 239 18.37 1.50 -6.42
C GLY A 239 19.47 2.42 -6.94
N PRO A 240 20.55 1.84 -7.50
CA PRO A 240 20.68 0.43 -7.88
C PRO A 240 21.08 -0.51 -6.73
N LYS A 241 21.49 -0.01 -5.57
CA LYS A 241 21.86 -0.85 -4.41
C LYS A 241 20.64 -1.57 -3.86
N ILE A 242 20.80 -2.83 -3.44
CA ILE A 242 19.73 -3.60 -2.79
C ILE A 242 20.01 -3.64 -1.29
N CYS A 243 19.01 -3.28 -0.48
CA CYS A 243 19.11 -3.26 0.97
C CYS A 243 19.53 -4.65 1.50
N GLY A 244 20.53 -4.68 2.39
CA GLY A 244 21.06 -5.92 2.95
C GLY A 244 21.95 -6.74 2.00
N GLN A 245 22.21 -6.27 0.78
CA GLN A 245 23.09 -6.94 -0.18
C GLN A 245 24.30 -6.06 -0.53
N GLY A 246 25.51 -6.61 -0.51
CA GLY A 246 26.74 -5.88 -0.87
C GLY A 246 26.89 -5.57 -2.37
N GLY A 247 25.83 -5.71 -3.17
CA GLY A 247 25.84 -5.61 -4.63
C GLY A 247 24.86 -4.58 -5.18
N THR A 248 24.99 -4.30 -6.48
CA THR A 248 24.00 -3.53 -7.24
C THR A 248 23.06 -4.49 -7.95
N ALA A 249 21.80 -4.10 -8.14
CA ALA A 249 20.87 -4.84 -8.97
C ALA A 249 21.45 -4.99 -10.40
N ASN A 250 21.46 -6.22 -10.91
CA ASN A 250 21.98 -6.53 -12.24
C ASN A 250 21.30 -5.65 -13.31
N GLY A 251 22.07 -4.75 -13.94
CA GLY A 251 21.60 -3.89 -15.04
C GLY A 251 21.30 -2.43 -14.70
N GLY A 252 21.52 -1.98 -13.45
CA GLY A 252 21.20 -0.62 -13.03
C GLY A 252 22.25 0.45 -13.42
N THR A 253 22.34 0.82 -14.69
CA THR A 253 22.74 2.21 -15.03
C THR A 253 21.48 3.06 -15.00
N SER A 254 21.36 4.01 -14.05
CA SER A 254 20.24 4.96 -14.04
C SER A 254 20.13 5.63 -15.39
N ALA A 255 19.08 5.31 -16.16
CA ALA A 255 18.83 5.92 -17.46
C ALA A 255 18.67 7.46 -17.38
N SER A 256 18.36 7.98 -16.18
CA SER A 256 18.18 9.39 -15.85
C SER A 256 19.44 10.09 -15.30
N GLY A 257 20.53 9.35 -15.01
CA GLY A 257 21.74 9.92 -14.39
C GLY A 257 21.55 10.49 -12.98
N GLN A 258 20.36 10.39 -12.38
CA GLN A 258 20.10 10.80 -10.99
C GLN A 258 19.96 9.57 -10.10
N ASP A 259 20.82 9.51 -9.09
CA ASP A 259 20.75 8.55 -7.98
C ASP A 259 19.90 9.19 -6.88
N SER A 260 18.76 8.58 -6.54
CA SER A 260 17.90 9.07 -5.46
C SER A 260 18.52 8.89 -4.07
N GLY A 261 19.59 8.09 -3.96
CA GLY A 261 20.20 7.66 -2.71
C GLY A 261 19.32 6.70 -1.90
N ILE A 262 18.22 6.21 -2.49
CA ILE A 262 17.28 5.25 -1.87
C ILE A 262 17.59 3.86 -2.41
N GLU A 263 17.82 2.90 -1.53
CA GLU A 263 18.08 1.51 -1.93
C GLU A 263 16.80 0.82 -2.42
N ILE A 264 16.95 -0.21 -3.26
CA ILE A 264 15.88 -1.18 -3.50
C ILE A 264 15.65 -1.93 -2.20
N CYS A 265 14.46 -1.75 -1.63
CA CYS A 265 14.07 -2.36 -0.37
C CYS A 265 12.80 -3.19 -0.57
N VAL A 266 12.98 -4.50 -0.74
CA VAL A 266 11.88 -5.47 -0.85
C VAL A 266 11.89 -6.38 0.38
N ILE A 267 10.79 -6.44 1.11
CA ILE A 267 10.62 -7.31 2.28
C ILE A 267 9.78 -8.50 1.85
N ASP A 268 10.31 -9.71 2.03
CA ASP A 268 9.51 -10.93 1.92
C ASP A 268 8.87 -11.25 3.29
N ALA A 269 7.58 -11.52 3.30
CA ALA A 269 6.83 -11.75 4.53
C ALA A 269 7.23 -13.04 5.25
N ASP A 270 7.68 -14.08 4.55
CA ASP A 270 8.15 -15.30 5.21
C ASP A 270 9.54 -15.07 5.83
N ASP A 271 10.43 -14.34 5.14
CA ASP A 271 11.73 -13.92 5.69
C ASP A 271 11.54 -13.02 6.93
N LEU A 272 10.60 -12.04 6.86
CA LEU A 272 10.24 -11.17 8.00
C LEU A 272 9.70 -11.96 9.19
N LEU A 273 8.86 -12.97 8.96
CA LEU A 273 8.27 -13.76 10.05
C LEU A 273 9.26 -14.77 10.65
N ASP A 274 10.28 -15.18 9.90
CA ASP A 274 11.35 -16.06 10.39
C ASP A 274 12.40 -15.29 11.21
N ASP A 275 12.78 -14.09 10.79
CA ASP A 275 13.71 -13.21 11.50
C ASP A 275 13.26 -11.74 11.49
N PRO A 276 12.25 -11.37 12.31
CA PRO A 276 11.74 -10.01 12.32
C PRO A 276 12.81 -8.97 12.68
N GLU A 277 13.63 -9.25 13.69
CA GLU A 277 14.65 -8.32 14.17
C GLU A 277 15.73 -8.08 13.12
N GLY A 278 16.26 -9.14 12.51
CA GLY A 278 17.28 -9.03 11.48
C GLY A 278 16.82 -8.22 10.27
N ILE A 279 15.62 -8.54 9.76
CA ILE A 279 15.01 -7.82 8.64
C ILE A 279 14.74 -6.35 9.00
N LEU A 280 14.16 -6.09 10.18
CA LEU A 280 13.79 -4.74 10.59
C LEU A 280 15.01 -3.87 10.90
N ARG A 281 16.12 -4.43 11.39
CA ARG A 281 17.38 -3.69 11.54
C ARG A 281 17.89 -3.17 10.20
N LYS A 282 17.93 -4.02 9.17
CA LYS A 282 18.32 -3.64 7.81
C LYS A 282 17.35 -2.65 7.18
N TYR A 283 16.06 -2.87 7.35
CA TYR A 283 15.02 -1.96 6.87
C TYR A 283 15.15 -0.57 7.50
N CYS A 284 15.24 -0.51 8.83
CA CYS A 284 15.38 0.74 9.59
C CYS A 284 16.64 1.50 9.15
N GLU A 285 17.78 0.81 9.02
CA GLU A 285 19.01 1.38 8.46
C GLU A 285 18.77 1.98 7.06
N SER A 286 18.14 1.24 6.14
CA SER A 286 17.88 1.71 4.77
C SER A 286 16.98 2.95 4.71
N ILE A 287 15.92 2.98 5.54
CA ILE A 287 15.02 4.13 5.59
C ILE A 287 15.58 5.30 6.42
N GLY A 288 16.64 5.11 7.19
CA GLY A 288 17.21 6.13 8.08
C GLY A 288 16.42 6.33 9.37
N LEU A 289 15.95 5.24 9.96
CA LEU A 289 15.32 5.19 11.28
C LEU A 289 16.20 4.33 12.20
N ASP A 290 16.32 4.69 13.47
CA ASP A 290 17.00 3.81 14.44
C ASP A 290 16.13 2.60 14.76
N PHE A 291 16.65 1.38 14.69
CA PHE A 291 15.94 0.20 15.18
C PHE A 291 15.92 0.20 16.72
N ARG A 292 14.74 0.02 17.32
CA ARG A 292 14.54 -0.09 18.77
C ARG A 292 13.88 -1.44 19.06
N PRO A 293 14.48 -2.38 19.82
CA PRO A 293 13.87 -3.70 20.06
C PRO A 293 12.43 -3.64 20.57
N GLU A 294 12.08 -2.60 21.32
CA GLU A 294 10.75 -2.34 21.85
C GLU A 294 9.69 -2.16 20.76
N MET A 295 10.08 -1.78 19.54
CA MET A 295 9.16 -1.63 18.41
C MET A 295 8.50 -2.95 17.97
N LEU A 296 9.06 -4.08 18.39
CA LEU A 296 8.49 -5.41 18.16
C LEU A 296 7.42 -5.80 19.18
N ASN A 297 7.16 -4.97 20.20
CA ASN A 297 6.19 -5.24 21.25
C ASN A 297 5.23 -4.05 21.41
N TRP A 298 3.94 -4.36 21.49
CA TRP A 298 2.87 -3.38 21.66
C TRP A 298 1.79 -3.94 22.59
N ASP A 299 2.19 -4.74 23.57
CA ASP A 299 1.29 -5.36 24.55
C ASP A 299 0.86 -4.35 25.63
N ASN A 300 0.27 -3.24 25.19
CA ASN A 300 -0.25 -2.20 26.05
C ASN A 300 -1.52 -1.56 25.45
N GLU A 301 -2.34 -0.99 26.33
CA GLU A 301 -3.64 -0.43 25.98
C GLU A 301 -3.53 0.71 24.95
N ALA A 302 -2.60 1.65 25.13
CA ALA A 302 -2.43 2.80 24.26
C ALA A 302 -2.06 2.41 22.81
N ASP A 303 -1.28 1.34 22.63
CA ASP A 303 -0.98 0.78 21.31
C ASP A 303 -2.13 0.04 20.68
N HIS A 304 -2.94 -0.67 21.45
CA HIS A 304 -4.13 -1.33 20.94
C HIS A 304 -5.25 -0.34 20.58
N GLU A 305 -5.50 0.67 21.40
CA GLU A 305 -6.51 1.70 21.12
C GLU A 305 -6.20 2.47 19.83
N PHE A 306 -4.95 2.87 19.67
CA PHE A 306 -4.52 3.57 18.46
C PHE A 306 -4.64 2.71 17.21
N ALA A 307 -4.17 1.45 17.25
CA ALA A 307 -4.30 0.57 16.09
C ALA A 307 -5.75 0.25 15.73
N LYS A 308 -6.65 0.13 16.73
CA LYS A 308 -8.08 -0.03 16.46
C LYS A 308 -8.65 1.17 15.72
N ALA A 309 -8.30 2.39 16.15
CA ALA A 309 -8.76 3.62 15.51
C ALA A 309 -8.23 3.74 14.07
N GLU A 310 -6.94 3.52 13.85
CA GLU A 310 -6.33 3.65 12.52
C GLU A 310 -6.80 2.57 11.52
N PHE A 311 -7.13 1.37 11.99
CA PHE A 311 -7.56 0.26 11.12
C PHE A 311 -9.08 0.10 10.99
N GLU A 312 -9.88 0.94 11.65
CA GLU A 312 -11.35 0.86 11.68
C GLU A 312 -11.95 0.88 10.27
N LYS A 313 -11.35 1.65 9.35
CA LYS A 313 -11.78 1.78 7.95
C LYS A 313 -11.95 0.45 7.23
N TRP A 314 -11.11 -0.54 7.53
CA TRP A 314 -11.10 -1.85 6.88
C TRP A 314 -11.47 -2.94 7.89
N ASN A 315 -12.64 -2.78 8.50
CA ASN A 315 -13.15 -3.70 9.53
C ASN A 315 -13.16 -5.16 9.04
N GLY A 316 -12.64 -6.08 9.86
CA GLY A 316 -12.57 -7.51 9.56
C GLY A 316 -11.36 -7.94 8.73
N PHE A 317 -10.57 -7.01 8.18
CA PHE A 317 -9.30 -7.34 7.52
C PHE A 317 -8.12 -7.46 8.49
N HIS A 318 -8.14 -6.72 9.59
CA HIS A 318 -6.94 -6.46 10.39
C HIS A 318 -6.94 -7.10 11.79
N ASP A 319 -7.99 -7.85 12.14
CA ASP A 319 -8.17 -8.46 13.47
C ASP A 319 -6.92 -9.18 13.97
N ASP A 320 -6.30 -10.03 13.13
CA ASP A 320 -5.10 -10.79 13.50
C ASP A 320 -3.96 -9.88 14.00
N ALA A 321 -3.78 -8.71 13.38
CA ALA A 321 -2.76 -7.73 13.75
C ALA A 321 -3.22 -6.80 14.89
N ILE A 322 -4.49 -6.38 14.89
CA ILE A 322 -5.09 -5.54 15.95
C ILE A 322 -5.00 -6.21 17.31
N TYR A 323 -5.26 -7.51 17.37
CA TYR A 323 -5.26 -8.30 18.61
C TYR A 323 -3.93 -9.00 18.91
N SER A 324 -2.95 -8.92 17.99
CA SER A 324 -1.58 -9.34 18.28
C SER A 324 -0.92 -8.42 19.29
N LYS A 325 0.12 -8.91 19.97
CA LYS A 325 0.86 -8.19 21.02
C LYS A 325 2.32 -7.91 20.65
N ASP A 326 2.82 -8.63 19.65
CA ASP A 326 4.21 -8.60 19.24
C ASP A 326 4.37 -9.04 17.79
N LEU A 327 5.55 -8.75 17.21
CA LEU A 327 6.09 -9.41 16.04
C LEU A 327 7.35 -10.17 16.48
N LYS A 328 7.22 -11.49 16.61
CA LYS A 328 8.30 -12.39 17.02
C LYS A 328 8.55 -13.48 16.00
N PRO A 329 9.76 -14.08 15.97
CA PRO A 329 10.05 -15.23 15.14
C PRO A 329 8.99 -16.32 15.30
N ARG A 330 8.60 -16.94 14.18
CA ARG A 330 7.69 -18.10 14.22
C ARG A 330 8.32 -19.23 15.05
N GLN A 331 7.54 -19.80 15.98
CA GLN A 331 8.00 -20.92 16.82
C GLN A 331 8.34 -22.18 16.01
N HIS A 332 7.61 -22.39 14.92
CA HIS A 332 7.85 -23.47 13.98
C HIS A 332 7.90 -22.86 12.57
N LYS A 333 9.01 -23.11 11.85
CA LYS A 333 9.03 -22.82 10.41
C LYS A 333 7.91 -23.61 9.75
N ALA A 334 7.12 -22.93 8.92
CA ALA A 334 6.04 -23.60 8.22
C ALA A 334 6.67 -24.56 7.21
N GLU A 335 6.50 -25.86 7.42
CA GLU A 335 6.90 -26.86 6.43
C GLU A 335 6.23 -26.53 5.09
N PRO A 336 6.99 -26.51 3.98
CA PRO A 336 6.43 -26.27 2.67
C PRO A 336 5.40 -27.37 2.36
N LYS A 337 4.15 -26.97 2.12
CA LYS A 337 3.12 -27.88 1.62
C LYS A 337 3.26 -28.01 0.11
N SER A 338 3.07 -29.21 -0.41
CA SER A 338 2.90 -29.45 -1.84
C SER A 338 1.63 -28.76 -2.37
N ASP A 339 1.60 -28.51 -3.68
CA ASP A 339 0.44 -27.93 -4.34
C ASP A 339 -0.81 -28.82 -4.18
N GLU A 340 -0.63 -30.14 -4.12
CA GLU A 340 -1.68 -31.12 -3.86
C GLU A 340 -2.26 -30.99 -2.45
N GLU A 341 -1.41 -30.88 -1.43
CA GLU A 341 -1.85 -30.70 -0.03
C GLU A 341 -2.58 -29.37 0.15
N MET A 342 -2.06 -28.28 -0.42
CA MET A 342 -2.73 -26.98 -0.37
C MET A 342 -4.08 -27.00 -1.06
N TYR A 343 -4.16 -27.63 -2.23
CA TYR A 343 -5.42 -27.76 -2.96
C TYR A 343 -6.44 -28.63 -2.20
N ALA A 344 -6.00 -29.72 -1.56
CA ALA A 344 -6.86 -30.57 -0.73
C ALA A 344 -7.47 -29.78 0.44
N GLU A 345 -6.67 -28.94 1.11
CA GLU A 345 -7.16 -28.06 2.19
C GLU A 345 -8.18 -27.05 1.69
N TRP A 346 -7.95 -26.45 0.51
CA TRP A 346 -8.91 -25.50 -0.07
C TRP A 346 -10.19 -26.20 -0.52
N LEU A 347 -10.09 -27.43 -1.05
CA LEU A 347 -11.22 -28.24 -1.46
C LEU A 347 -12.12 -28.58 -0.27
N GLU A 348 -11.51 -29.03 0.84
CA GLU A 348 -12.21 -29.33 2.08
C GLU A 348 -12.88 -28.07 2.66
N LYS A 349 -12.14 -26.96 2.71
CA LYS A 349 -12.59 -25.75 3.41
C LYS A 349 -13.58 -24.90 2.62
N TYR A 350 -13.42 -24.82 1.30
CA TYR A 350 -14.14 -23.86 0.46
C TYR A 350 -14.96 -24.51 -0.65
N GLY A 351 -14.82 -25.83 -0.86
CA GLY A 351 -15.45 -26.54 -1.97
C GLY A 351 -14.68 -26.37 -3.29
N LYS A 352 -15.11 -27.14 -4.29
CA LYS A 352 -14.37 -27.35 -5.54
C LYS A 352 -14.17 -26.08 -6.36
N ASP A 353 -15.22 -25.29 -6.56
CA ASP A 353 -15.15 -24.10 -7.42
C ASP A 353 -14.25 -23.02 -6.82
N ALA A 354 -14.36 -22.82 -5.51
CA ALA A 354 -13.49 -21.92 -4.76
C ALA A 354 -12.02 -22.39 -4.79
N ALA A 355 -11.77 -23.68 -4.55
CA ALA A 355 -10.43 -24.25 -4.60
C ALA A 355 -9.79 -24.09 -5.98
N ASN A 356 -10.55 -24.32 -7.06
CA ASN A 356 -10.10 -24.09 -8.43
C ASN A 356 -9.76 -22.61 -8.69
N MET A 357 -10.62 -21.70 -8.23
CA MET A 357 -10.42 -20.26 -8.38
C MET A 357 -9.17 -19.78 -7.62
N ILE A 358 -9.00 -20.22 -6.37
CA ILE A 358 -7.81 -19.93 -5.56
C ILE A 358 -6.57 -20.48 -6.26
N LYS A 359 -6.58 -21.76 -6.68
CA LYS A 359 -5.44 -22.39 -7.35
C LYS A 359 -5.04 -21.65 -8.61
N LYS A 360 -6.01 -21.24 -9.44
CA LYS A 360 -5.75 -20.45 -10.64
C LYS A 360 -5.13 -19.08 -10.28
N CYS A 361 -5.74 -18.34 -9.36
CA CYS A 361 -5.27 -17.02 -8.96
C CYS A 361 -3.87 -17.08 -8.32
N VAL A 362 -3.58 -18.12 -7.55
CA VAL A 362 -2.21 -18.42 -7.10
C VAL A 362 -1.26 -18.57 -8.29
N ALA A 363 -1.56 -19.49 -9.20
CA ALA A 363 -0.69 -19.80 -10.33
C ALA A 363 -0.42 -18.57 -11.22
N ASP A 364 -1.42 -17.72 -11.43
CA ASP A 364 -1.33 -16.49 -12.20
C ASP A 364 -0.32 -15.48 -11.58
N ASN A 365 -0.05 -15.57 -10.27
CA ASN A 365 0.74 -14.57 -9.53
C ASN A 365 2.12 -15.06 -9.03
N VAL A 366 2.40 -16.37 -9.05
CA VAL A 366 3.68 -16.95 -8.55
C VAL A 366 4.89 -16.39 -9.27
N SER A 367 4.87 -16.30 -10.59
CA SER A 367 6.00 -15.79 -11.38
C SER A 367 6.37 -14.34 -11.02
N THR A 368 5.36 -13.52 -10.71
CA THR A 368 5.56 -12.13 -10.28
C THR A 368 6.17 -12.06 -8.89
N TYR A 369 5.69 -12.90 -7.96
CA TYR A 369 6.27 -13.01 -6.63
C TYR A 369 7.76 -13.43 -6.69
N GLU A 370 8.08 -14.48 -7.44
CA GLU A 370 9.47 -14.98 -7.56
C GLU A 370 10.41 -13.96 -8.22
N TYR A 371 9.90 -13.15 -9.15
CA TYR A 371 10.66 -12.03 -9.70
C TYR A 371 11.00 -10.98 -8.63
N LEU A 372 10.01 -10.52 -7.85
CA LEU A 372 10.22 -9.51 -6.82
C LEU A 372 11.11 -10.03 -5.68
N LYS A 373 11.00 -11.32 -5.34
CA LYS A 373 11.78 -11.98 -4.29
C LYS A 373 13.29 -11.95 -4.55
N GLN A 374 13.73 -11.84 -5.80
CA GLN A 374 15.15 -11.70 -6.14
C GLN A 374 15.78 -10.43 -5.55
N TYR A 375 14.97 -9.43 -5.26
CA TYR A 375 15.37 -8.15 -4.68
C TYR A 375 15.13 -8.06 -3.17
N ALA A 376 14.70 -9.17 -2.53
CA ALA A 376 14.39 -9.18 -1.12
C ALA A 376 15.64 -8.90 -0.25
N ILE A 377 15.43 -8.20 0.87
CA ILE A 377 16.43 -8.00 1.91
C ILE A 377 17.02 -9.36 2.30
N LYS A 378 18.34 -9.39 2.50
CA LYS A 378 19.06 -10.54 3.05
C LYS A 378 19.68 -10.13 4.38
N VAL A 379 19.55 -11.03 5.36
CA VAL A 379 20.11 -10.89 6.71
C VAL A 379 21.24 -11.88 6.90
#